data_AF-A0A9C9DBQ1-F1
#
_entry.id   AF-A0A9C9DBQ1-F1
#
_cell.length_a   1.000
_cell.length_b   1.000
_cell.length_c   1.000
_cell.angle_alpha   90.00
_cell.angle_beta   90.00
_cell.angle_gamma   90.00
#
_symmetry.space_group_name_H-M   'P 1'
#
loop_
_entity.id
_entity.type
_entity.pdbx_description
1 polymer ?
#
loop_
_entity_poly.entity_id
_entity_poly.type
_entity_poly.pdbx_seq_one_letter_code
_entity_poly.pdbx_strand_id
1 'polypeptide(L)'
;MSAETLTAPPLLYRLLARLLEYPDQELAAHLDEIEAVLAQLPEEARMVIGDFIVWAKSMPLTDWQARYVRTFDLTPDTSLHLTWHLFEEQDRQRGMTLANLAEFYRKQGLEIDRGELPDYLPLILEYASTLPQGQGGMFLAQCQQALEVLADNLARTESPYGPLVKLLIDD
;
A
#
# COMPACT_ATOMS: atom_id res chain seq x y z
N MET A 1 -17.15 -1.93 31.14
CA MET A 1 -17.54 -2.84 30.05
C MET A 1 -16.97 -2.26 28.78
N SER A 2 -15.99 -2.96 28.25
CA SER A 2 -15.05 -2.53 27.23
C SER A 2 -15.76 -2.36 25.88
N ALA A 3 -15.69 -1.16 25.31
CA ALA A 3 -15.85 -1.02 23.87
C ALA A 3 -14.59 -1.62 23.23
N GLU A 4 -14.75 -2.78 22.62
CA GLU A 4 -13.76 -3.33 21.69
C GLU A 4 -13.39 -2.23 20.69
N THR A 5 -12.12 -1.83 20.72
CA THR A 5 -11.57 -0.79 19.87
C THR A 5 -11.74 -1.20 18.41
N LEU A 6 -12.46 -0.36 17.65
CA LEU A 6 -12.97 -0.58 16.31
C LEU A 6 -11.98 -1.25 15.34
N THR A 7 -12.55 -2.05 14.45
CA THR A 7 -12.09 -2.76 13.25
C THR A 7 -11.22 -1.99 12.23
N ALA A 8 -10.60 -0.88 12.60
CA ALA A 8 -9.98 0.08 11.68
C ALA A 8 -8.69 -0.41 10.98
N PRO A 9 -7.70 -1.02 11.65
CA PRO A 9 -6.41 -1.28 10.99
C PRO A 9 -6.48 -2.34 9.87
N PRO A 10 -7.14 -3.50 10.05
CA PRO A 10 -7.29 -4.48 8.97
C PRO A 10 -8.04 -3.93 7.76
N LEU A 11 -9.12 -3.16 8.00
CA LEU A 11 -9.86 -2.53 6.91
C LEU A 11 -9.00 -1.49 6.18
N LEU A 12 -8.29 -0.63 6.92
CA LEU A 12 -7.39 0.36 6.35
C LEU A 12 -6.35 -0.28 5.41
N TYR A 13 -5.64 -1.30 5.89
CA TYR A 13 -4.61 -1.96 5.08
C TYR A 13 -5.19 -2.60 3.83
N ARG A 14 -6.36 -3.23 3.91
CA ARG A 14 -7.03 -3.82 2.74
C ARG A 14 -7.45 -2.76 1.71
N LEU A 15 -7.96 -1.60 2.16
CA LEU A 15 -8.33 -0.52 1.25
C LEU A 15 -7.10 0.12 0.60
N LEU A 16 -6.03 0.33 1.37
CA LEU A 16 -4.78 0.87 0.85
C LEU A 16 -4.08 -0.10 -0.10
N ALA A 17 -4.09 -1.40 0.18
CA ALA A 17 -3.60 -2.43 -0.73
C ALA A 17 -4.27 -2.26 -2.11
N ARG A 18 -5.60 -2.22 -2.13
CA ARG A 18 -6.36 -2.11 -3.37
C ARG A 18 -6.19 -0.75 -4.08
N LEU A 19 -6.08 0.35 -3.35
CA LEU A 19 -5.91 1.70 -3.94
C LEU A 19 -4.49 1.97 -4.45
N LEU A 20 -3.50 1.19 -4.00
CA LEU A 20 -2.11 1.25 -4.45
C LEU A 20 -1.81 0.26 -5.58
N GLU A 21 -2.78 -0.57 -5.99
CA GLU A 21 -2.65 -1.41 -7.18
C GLU A 21 -2.90 -0.64 -8.46
N TYR A 22 -2.48 -1.23 -9.59
CA TYR A 22 -2.80 -0.70 -10.90
C TYR A 22 -4.32 -0.54 -11.06
N PRO A 23 -4.83 0.63 -11.45
CA PRO A 23 -6.25 0.87 -11.54
C PRO A 23 -6.85 0.14 -12.75
N ASP A 24 -7.43 -1.02 -12.49
CA ASP A 24 -8.19 -1.80 -13.46
C ASP A 24 -9.67 -1.35 -13.51
N GLN A 25 -10.46 -2.02 -14.36
CA GLN A 25 -11.89 -1.72 -14.48
C GLN A 25 -12.68 -2.06 -13.21
N GLU A 26 -12.25 -3.08 -12.48
CA GLU A 26 -12.92 -3.53 -11.26
C GLU A 26 -12.73 -2.48 -10.16
N LEU A 27 -11.51 -2.00 -9.91
CA LEU A 27 -11.26 -0.94 -8.95
C LEU A 27 -12.08 0.32 -9.29
N ALA A 28 -12.03 0.74 -10.55
CA ALA A 28 -12.76 1.93 -10.99
C ALA A 28 -14.28 1.82 -10.78
N ALA A 29 -14.85 0.63 -10.99
CA ALA A 29 -16.27 0.37 -10.81
C ALA A 29 -16.71 0.34 -9.33
N HIS A 30 -15.80 0.03 -8.40
CA HIS A 30 -16.13 -0.17 -6.98
C HIS A 30 -15.64 0.99 -6.07
N LEU A 31 -15.20 2.12 -6.63
CA LEU A 31 -14.79 3.29 -5.83
C LEU A 31 -15.91 3.82 -4.91
N ASP A 32 -17.17 3.76 -5.37
CA ASP A 32 -18.34 4.14 -4.54
C ASP A 32 -18.51 3.20 -3.33
N GLU A 33 -18.19 1.91 -3.49
CA GLU A 33 -18.28 0.93 -2.41
C GLU A 33 -17.16 1.11 -1.38
N ILE A 34 -15.95 1.43 -1.85
CA ILE A 34 -14.82 1.84 -0.99
C ILE A 34 -15.21 3.08 -0.19
N GLU A 35 -15.80 4.10 -0.84
CA GLU A 35 -16.25 5.34 -0.19
C GLU A 35 -17.30 5.07 0.91
N ALA A 36 -18.24 4.16 0.65
CA ALA A 36 -19.31 3.82 1.59
C ALA A 36 -18.80 3.20 2.91
N VAL A 37 -17.64 2.55 2.90
CA VAL A 37 -17.07 1.93 4.10
C VAL A 37 -16.12 2.83 4.89
N LEU A 38 -15.74 4.01 4.36
CA LEU A 38 -14.77 4.91 5.02
C LEU A 38 -15.24 5.44 6.37
N ALA A 39 -16.55 5.44 6.65
CA ALA A 39 -17.11 5.83 7.94
C ALA A 39 -16.65 4.91 9.10
N GLN A 40 -16.09 3.74 8.80
CA GLN A 40 -15.52 2.80 9.78
C GLN A 40 -14.06 3.11 10.14
N LEU A 41 -13.40 4.01 9.39
CA LEU A 41 -12.00 4.38 9.59
C LEU A 41 -11.87 5.59 10.53
N PRO A 42 -10.68 5.81 11.12
CA PRO A 42 -10.34 7.06 11.78
C PRO A 42 -10.53 8.25 10.84
N GLU A 43 -10.80 9.43 11.41
CA GLU A 43 -11.15 10.63 10.65
C GLU A 43 -10.10 11.01 9.60
N GLU A 44 -8.82 10.97 9.96
CA GLU A 44 -7.71 11.26 9.04
C GLU A 44 -7.69 10.31 7.85
N ALA A 45 -7.70 9.00 8.09
CA ALA A 45 -7.70 8.00 7.02
C ALA A 45 -8.93 8.13 6.11
N ARG A 46 -10.11 8.41 6.69
CA ARG A 46 -11.34 8.67 5.94
C ARG A 46 -11.19 9.87 5.01
N MET A 47 -10.63 10.99 5.49
CA MET A 47 -10.43 12.19 4.66
C MET A 47 -9.44 11.93 3.54
N VAL A 48 -8.28 11.35 3.87
CA VAL A 48 -7.20 11.06 2.91
C VAL A 48 -7.69 10.13 1.80
N ILE A 49 -8.36 9.03 2.14
CA ILE A 49 -8.89 8.10 1.15
C ILE A 49 -10.04 8.73 0.36
N GLY A 50 -10.92 9.50 1.01
CA GLY A 50 -12.01 10.22 0.33
C GLY A 50 -11.48 11.19 -0.74
N ASP A 51 -10.47 11.98 -0.41
CA ASP A 51 -9.84 12.92 -1.33
C ASP A 51 -9.19 12.20 -2.52
N PHE A 52 -8.53 11.06 -2.26
CA PHE A 52 -7.99 10.22 -3.32
C PHE A 52 -9.08 9.67 -4.25
N ILE A 53 -10.22 9.21 -3.71
CA ILE A 53 -11.36 8.73 -4.50
C ILE A 53 -11.92 9.86 -5.37
N VAL A 54 -12.08 11.06 -4.83
CA VAL A 54 -12.53 12.24 -5.59
C VAL A 54 -11.55 12.54 -6.73
N TRP A 55 -10.25 12.52 -6.44
CA TRP A 55 -9.21 12.70 -7.44
C TRP A 55 -9.29 11.64 -8.54
N ALA A 56 -9.40 10.35 -8.19
CA ALA A 56 -9.49 9.25 -9.15
C ALA A 56 -10.74 9.37 -10.06
N LYS A 57 -11.89 9.72 -9.47
CA LYS A 57 -13.16 9.93 -10.20
C LYS A 57 -13.15 11.17 -11.10
N SER A 58 -12.24 12.12 -10.88
CA SER A 58 -12.18 13.36 -11.66
C SER A 58 -11.65 13.18 -13.09
N MET A 59 -11.20 11.98 -13.46
CA MET A 59 -10.60 11.68 -14.76
C MET A 59 -11.05 10.34 -15.35
N PRO A 60 -10.91 10.14 -16.67
CA PRO A 60 -11.08 8.82 -17.29
C PRO A 60 -10.11 7.78 -16.72
N LEU A 61 -10.53 6.51 -16.66
CA LEU A 61 -9.69 5.41 -16.19
C LEU A 61 -8.33 5.34 -16.90
N THR A 62 -8.30 5.58 -18.21
CA THR A 62 -7.05 5.58 -18.98
C THR A 62 -6.06 6.65 -18.52
N ASP A 63 -6.56 7.80 -18.06
CA ASP A 63 -5.72 8.88 -17.54
C ASP A 63 -5.20 8.53 -16.14
N TRP A 64 -6.04 7.90 -15.30
CA TRP A 64 -5.62 7.37 -14.01
C TRP A 64 -4.54 6.30 -14.18
N GLN A 65 -4.74 5.34 -15.08
CA GLN A 65 -3.74 4.32 -15.45
C GLN A 65 -2.43 4.94 -15.93
N ALA A 66 -2.49 5.93 -16.82
CA ALA A 66 -1.30 6.60 -17.31
C ALA A 66 -0.56 7.37 -16.19
N ARG A 67 -1.29 7.94 -15.23
CA ARG A 67 -0.69 8.56 -14.04
C ARG A 67 -0.06 7.51 -13.12
N TYR A 68 -0.75 6.40 -12.85
CA TYR A 68 -0.20 5.28 -12.08
C TYR A 68 1.14 4.80 -12.67
N VAL A 69 1.17 4.49 -13.96
CA VAL A 69 2.39 4.01 -14.65
C VAL A 69 3.52 5.03 -14.54
N ARG A 70 3.22 6.33 -14.72
CA ARG A 70 4.22 7.39 -14.53
C ARG A 70 4.75 7.44 -13.10
N THR A 71 3.87 7.31 -12.12
CA THR A 71 4.23 7.38 -10.70
C THR A 71 5.00 6.15 -10.24
N PHE A 72 4.58 4.93 -10.55
CA PHE A 72 5.13 3.73 -9.92
C PHE A 72 6.04 2.91 -10.84
N ASP A 73 5.69 2.78 -12.12
CA ASP A 73 6.36 1.83 -13.02
C ASP A 73 7.53 2.47 -13.78
N LEU A 74 7.44 3.77 -14.08
CA LEU A 74 8.46 4.51 -14.83
C LEU A 74 9.39 5.35 -13.95
N THR A 75 9.12 5.44 -12.65
CA THR A 75 9.88 6.29 -11.71
C THR A 75 10.42 5.42 -10.57
N PRO A 76 11.71 5.03 -10.62
CA PRO A 76 12.31 4.15 -9.61
C PRO A 76 12.20 4.67 -8.18
N ASP A 77 12.38 5.98 -7.97
CA ASP A 77 12.31 6.66 -6.66
C ASP A 77 10.96 6.52 -5.96
N THR A 78 9.89 6.21 -6.70
CA THR A 78 8.54 6.05 -6.17
C THR A 78 8.00 4.64 -6.37
N SER A 79 8.83 3.67 -6.74
CA SER A 79 8.43 2.27 -6.90
C SER A 79 7.72 1.70 -5.67
N LEU A 80 6.72 0.85 -5.86
CA LEU A 80 6.02 0.15 -4.76
C LEU A 80 6.75 -1.09 -4.25
N HIS A 81 7.89 -1.44 -4.85
CA HIS A 81 8.75 -2.52 -4.37
C HIS A 81 9.72 -1.96 -3.32
N LEU A 82 9.47 -2.26 -2.05
CA LEU A 82 10.09 -1.53 -0.94
C LEU A 82 11.62 -1.68 -0.87
N THR A 83 12.17 -2.79 -1.34
CA THR A 83 13.62 -3.01 -1.27
C THR A 83 14.42 -2.07 -2.17
N TRP A 84 13.81 -1.46 -3.19
CA TRP A 84 14.47 -0.45 -4.03
C TRP A 84 14.83 0.83 -3.28
N HIS A 85 14.12 1.12 -2.19
CA HIS A 85 14.38 2.30 -1.37
C HIS A 85 15.48 2.07 -0.33
N LEU A 86 15.90 0.81 -0.14
CA LEU A 86 16.83 0.41 0.91
C LEU A 86 18.18 -0.06 0.36
N PHE A 87 18.20 -0.58 -0.87
CA PHE A 87 19.37 -1.23 -1.46
C PHE A 87 19.56 -0.81 -2.91
N GLU A 88 20.80 -0.85 -3.36
CA GLU A 88 21.11 -0.78 -4.80
C GLU A 88 20.59 -2.04 -5.51
N GLU A 89 20.30 -1.93 -6.81
CA GLU A 89 19.72 -3.02 -7.62
C GLU A 89 20.50 -4.34 -7.52
N GLN A 90 21.83 -4.24 -7.56
CA GLN A 90 22.76 -5.36 -7.62
C GLN A 90 23.25 -5.81 -6.23
N ASP A 91 22.71 -5.21 -5.16
CA ASP A 91 23.09 -5.57 -3.80
C ASP A 91 22.67 -7.02 -3.49
N ARG A 92 23.63 -7.83 -3.07
CA ARG A 92 23.37 -9.21 -2.65
C ARG A 92 22.42 -9.27 -1.44
N GLN A 93 22.49 -8.28 -0.55
CA GLN A 93 21.63 -8.19 0.62
C GLN A 93 20.17 -8.00 0.22
N ARG A 94 19.89 -7.26 -0.87
CA ARG A 94 18.55 -7.14 -1.44
C ARG A 94 17.97 -8.51 -1.83
N GLY A 95 18.75 -9.29 -2.57
CA GLY A 95 18.35 -10.64 -2.98
C GLY A 95 18.06 -11.56 -1.80
N MET A 96 18.85 -11.46 -0.72
CA MET A 96 18.62 -12.21 0.51
C MET A 96 17.35 -11.77 1.24
N THR A 97 17.08 -10.46 1.33
CA THR A 97 15.85 -9.91 1.91
C THR A 97 14.61 -10.42 1.17
N LEU A 98 14.62 -10.38 -0.16
CA LEU A 98 13.52 -10.90 -0.99
C LEU A 98 13.32 -12.41 -0.79
N ALA A 99 14.40 -13.20 -0.79
CA ALA A 99 14.30 -14.65 -0.57
C ALA A 99 13.72 -15.00 0.81
N ASN A 100 14.15 -14.29 1.85
CA ASN A 100 13.65 -14.48 3.21
C ASN A 100 12.15 -14.12 3.32
N LEU A 101 11.72 -13.03 2.68
CA LEU A 101 10.32 -12.60 2.71
C LEU A 101 9.42 -13.57 1.93
N ALA A 102 9.88 -14.06 0.77
CA ALA A 102 9.17 -15.11 0.04
C ALA A 102 9.06 -16.41 0.85
N GLU A 103 10.13 -16.82 1.54
CA GLU A 103 10.09 -17.98 2.43
C GLU A 103 9.13 -17.77 3.61
N PHE A 104 9.08 -16.57 4.16
CA PHE A 104 8.14 -16.20 5.22
C PHE A 104 6.69 -16.37 4.76
N TYR A 105 6.29 -15.79 3.63
CA TYR A 105 4.92 -15.95 3.11
C TYR A 105 4.55 -17.41 2.88
N ARG A 106 5.46 -18.19 2.29
CA ARG A 106 5.27 -19.62 2.08
C ARG A 106 5.04 -20.37 3.39
N LYS A 107 5.74 -20.02 4.48
CA LYS A 107 5.53 -20.61 5.82
C LYS A 107 4.17 -20.26 6.42
N GLN A 108 3.58 -19.13 6.02
CA GLN A 108 2.21 -18.75 6.37
C GLN A 108 1.15 -19.38 5.45
N GLY A 109 1.56 -20.18 4.45
CA GLY A 109 0.65 -20.80 3.48
C GLY A 109 0.18 -19.87 2.37
N LEU A 110 0.88 -18.75 2.16
CA LEU A 110 0.57 -17.78 1.10
C LEU A 110 1.37 -18.09 -0.16
N GLU A 111 0.71 -17.96 -1.31
CA GLU A 111 1.32 -18.08 -2.63
C GLU A 111 1.40 -16.69 -3.25
N ILE A 112 2.59 -16.32 -3.71
CA ILE A 112 2.80 -15.07 -4.46
C ILE A 112 2.70 -15.40 -5.94
N ASP A 113 2.01 -14.55 -6.69
CA ASP A 113 1.83 -14.74 -8.11
C ASP A 113 3.16 -14.78 -8.87
N ARG A 114 3.18 -15.55 -9.96
CA ARG A 114 4.40 -15.72 -10.76
C ARG A 114 4.82 -14.40 -11.38
N GLY A 115 5.98 -13.90 -10.98
CA GLY A 115 6.59 -12.68 -11.52
C GLY A 115 6.44 -11.48 -10.60
N GLU A 116 5.65 -11.58 -9.54
CA GLU A 116 5.58 -10.57 -8.49
C GLU A 116 6.68 -10.79 -7.45
N LEU A 117 7.27 -9.68 -6.99
CA LEU A 117 8.24 -9.72 -5.91
C LEU A 117 7.53 -9.65 -4.55
N PRO A 118 8.04 -10.36 -3.53
CA PRO A 118 7.41 -10.42 -2.20
C PRO A 118 7.37 -9.06 -1.48
N ASP A 119 8.16 -8.09 -1.92
CA ASP A 119 8.24 -6.75 -1.33
C ASP A 119 7.31 -5.72 -1.99
N TYR A 120 6.40 -6.16 -2.86
CA TYR A 120 5.37 -5.30 -3.42
C TYR A 120 4.44 -4.81 -2.30
N LEU A 121 4.32 -3.49 -2.15
CA LEU A 121 3.61 -2.88 -1.01
C LEU A 121 2.13 -3.34 -0.90
N PRO A 122 1.32 -3.40 -1.98
CA PRO A 122 -0.01 -3.98 -1.89
C PRO A 122 -0.05 -5.39 -1.32
N LEU A 123 0.85 -6.29 -1.75
CA LEU A 123 0.94 -7.66 -1.21
C LEU A 123 1.29 -7.67 0.29
N ILE A 124 2.21 -6.80 0.73
CA ILE A 124 2.54 -6.60 2.15
C ILE A 124 1.29 -6.15 2.94
N LEU A 125 0.51 -5.22 2.40
CA LEU A 125 -0.70 -4.68 3.02
C LEU A 125 -1.85 -5.70 3.06
N GLU A 126 -2.01 -6.50 2.00
CA GLU A 126 -2.95 -7.61 1.98
C GLU A 126 -2.64 -8.57 3.12
N TYR A 127 -1.39 -9.01 3.25
CA TYR A 127 -1.00 -9.88 4.36
C TYR A 127 -1.23 -9.22 5.72
N ALA A 128 -0.81 -7.96 5.89
CA ALA A 128 -1.02 -7.21 7.13
C ALA A 128 -2.51 -7.10 7.52
N SER A 129 -3.40 -7.04 6.52
CA SER A 129 -4.86 -7.01 6.73
C SER A 129 -5.44 -8.32 7.24
N THR A 130 -4.76 -9.45 7.03
CA THR A 130 -5.18 -10.77 7.54
C THR A 130 -4.76 -11.02 8.98
N LEU A 131 -3.83 -10.21 9.50
CA LEU A 131 -3.27 -10.40 10.83
C LEU A 131 -4.23 -9.90 11.92
N PRO A 132 -4.17 -10.49 13.13
CA PRO A 132 -4.91 -9.97 14.27
C PRO A 132 -4.59 -8.50 14.54
N GLN A 133 -5.53 -7.80 15.18
CA GLN A 133 -5.38 -6.38 15.53
C GLN A 133 -4.05 -6.12 16.25
N GLY A 134 -3.34 -5.08 15.80
CA GLY A 134 -2.02 -4.69 16.30
C GLY A 134 -0.84 -5.43 15.65
N GLN A 135 -1.02 -6.68 15.19
CA GLN A 135 0.08 -7.43 14.55
C GLN A 135 0.41 -6.93 13.15
N GLY A 136 -0.59 -6.43 12.40
CA GLY A 136 -0.37 -5.78 11.09
C GLY A 136 0.57 -4.58 11.19
N GLY A 137 0.35 -3.68 12.15
CA GLY A 137 1.24 -2.55 12.41
C GLY A 137 2.66 -2.99 12.79
N MET A 138 2.80 -3.99 13.69
CA MET A 138 4.12 -4.55 14.03
C MET A 138 4.85 -5.17 12.83
N PHE A 139 4.11 -5.75 11.89
CA PHE A 139 4.67 -6.25 10.64
C PHE A 139 5.15 -5.09 9.74
N LEU A 140 4.31 -4.08 9.54
CA LEU A 140 4.63 -2.89 8.74
C LEU A 140 5.77 -2.04 9.32
N ALA A 141 5.95 -2.03 10.64
CA ALA A 141 7.07 -1.33 11.30
C ALA A 141 8.44 -1.84 10.83
N GLN A 142 8.53 -3.07 10.32
CA GLN A 142 9.76 -3.61 9.72
C GLN A 142 10.10 -2.96 8.37
N CYS A 143 9.11 -2.33 7.74
CA CYS A 143 9.19 -1.64 6.45
C CYS A 143 9.21 -0.10 6.59
N GLN A 144 9.17 0.42 7.83
CA GLN A 144 9.02 1.84 8.14
C GLN A 144 9.98 2.74 7.35
N GLN A 145 11.28 2.40 7.36
CA GLN A 145 12.30 3.18 6.65
C GLN A 145 12.02 3.29 5.14
N ALA A 146 11.56 2.21 4.50
CA ALA A 146 11.24 2.23 3.07
C ALA A 146 9.96 3.01 2.78
N LEU A 147 8.97 2.92 3.67
CA LEU A 147 7.71 3.66 3.59
C LEU A 147 7.96 5.17 3.73
N GLU A 148 8.82 5.60 4.64
CA GLU A 148 9.22 7.00 4.82
C GLU A 148 9.88 7.56 3.56
N VAL A 149 10.86 6.83 2.99
CA VAL A 149 11.52 7.24 1.73
C VAL A 149 10.52 7.35 0.58
N LEU A 150 9.63 6.36 0.44
CA LEU A 150 8.59 6.37 -0.59
C LEU A 150 7.62 7.55 -0.41
N ALA A 151 7.14 7.78 0.82
CA ALA A 151 6.23 8.89 1.12
C ALA A 151 6.87 10.25 0.84
N ASP A 152 8.13 10.45 1.21
CA ASP A 152 8.88 11.67 0.93
C ASP A 152 9.05 11.91 -0.58
N ASN A 153 9.35 10.85 -1.35
CA ASN A 153 9.49 10.94 -2.80
C ASN A 153 8.15 11.22 -3.50
N LEU A 154 7.06 10.61 -3.03
CA LEU A 154 5.71 10.92 -3.51
C LEU A 154 5.29 12.35 -3.15
N ALA A 155 5.62 12.83 -1.96
CA ALA A 155 5.33 14.20 -1.55
C ALA A 155 6.09 15.24 -2.39
N ARG A 156 7.38 14.99 -2.70
CA ARG A 156 8.20 15.85 -3.57
C ARG A 156 7.64 16.02 -4.98
N THR A 157 6.86 15.05 -5.45
CA THR A 157 6.21 15.07 -6.78
C THR A 157 4.74 15.49 -6.71
N GLU A 158 4.27 15.90 -5.53
CA GLU A 158 2.86 16.23 -5.25
C GLU A 158 1.91 15.10 -5.68
N SER A 159 2.38 13.86 -5.53
CA SER A 159 1.62 12.68 -5.94
C SER A 159 0.41 12.49 -5.02
N PRO A 160 -0.80 12.25 -5.57
CA PRO A 160 -2.00 11.97 -4.79
C PRO A 160 -1.91 10.67 -3.99
N TYR A 161 -0.96 9.79 -4.32
CA TYR A 161 -0.69 8.57 -3.57
C TYR A 161 0.17 8.81 -2.31
N GLY A 162 0.87 9.95 -2.22
CA GLY A 162 1.73 10.26 -1.06
C GLY A 162 0.97 10.23 0.27
N PRO A 163 -0.18 10.93 0.39
CA PRO A 163 -1.03 10.85 1.57
C PRO A 163 -1.49 9.43 1.91
N LEU A 164 -1.78 8.57 0.91
CA LEU A 164 -2.16 7.17 1.16
C LEU A 164 -1.03 6.39 1.84
N VAL A 165 0.21 6.52 1.32
CA VAL A 165 1.39 5.84 1.89
C VAL A 165 1.70 6.39 3.28
N LYS A 166 1.48 7.69 3.51
CA LYS A 166 1.71 8.32 4.82
C LYS A 166 0.84 7.74 5.93
N LEU A 167 -0.36 7.22 5.62
CA LEU A 167 -1.22 6.52 6.60
C LEU A 167 -0.62 5.22 7.15
N LEU A 168 0.48 4.72 6.56
CA LEU A 168 1.18 3.50 6.96
C LEU A 168 2.37 3.76 7.89
N ILE A 169 2.70 5.03 8.12
CA ILE A 169 3.88 5.47 8.87
C ILE A 169 3.41 5.89 10.25
N ASP A 170 3.98 5.29 11.29
CA ASP A 170 3.75 5.73 12.68
C ASP A 170 4.41 7.11 12.92
N ASP A 171 3.74 7.98 13.70
CA ASP A 171 4.27 9.28 14.16
C ASP A 171 5.37 9.16 15.24
#